data_AF-A0A0S8IWA2-F1
#
_entry.id   AF-A0A0S8IWA2-F1
#
_cell.length_a   1.000
_cell.length_b   1.000
_cell.length_c   1.000
_cell.angle_alpha   90.00
_cell.angle_beta   90.00
_cell.angle_gamma   90.00
#
_symmetry.space_group_name_H-M   'P 1'
#
loop_
_entity.id
_entity.type
_entity.pdbx_description
1 polymer ?
#
loop_
_entity_poly.entity_id
_entity_poly.type
_entity_poly.pdbx_seq_one_letter_code
_entity_poly.pdbx_strand_id
1 'polypeptide(L)'
;MSQGQSDFYEDNVVYREFKPFFDLGKTIFDFGNQSQDDVKPWNKDESVLILCNKGHGEDAMSLARTIFDNYLTLRYIQQNPSDSIYKFMNYPFLEKKFMLDKAKRPDGKLRPDVKVLFLKKEMEILRQYHQVKVFYVKQGQDEENCLKKFKSGKWAGVNRRQMAEDTCLAFDYDYVFHFHSHFTHPHPMGLSGFCEETESEVRYRVKLSAKEVFPALLVSIKYFLLTLQEWGKEFKMGKEEAINSFLNQLGKLEHDYLREVGFYNE
;
A
#
# COMPACT_ATOMS: atom_id res chain seq x y z
N MET A 1 21.21 31.75 25.60
CA MET A 1 21.50 30.33 25.31
C MET A 1 20.25 29.56 25.67
N SER A 2 19.47 29.19 24.66
CA SER A 2 18.08 28.76 24.77
C SER A 2 17.94 27.28 25.14
N GLN A 3 17.02 27.01 26.05
CA GLN A 3 16.46 25.69 26.35
C GLN A 3 15.69 25.15 25.13
N GLY A 4 16.41 24.57 24.18
CA GLY A 4 15.84 24.02 22.93
C GLY A 4 16.04 22.52 22.76
N GLN A 5 16.09 21.75 23.85
CA GLN A 5 16.44 20.32 23.82
C GLN A 5 15.43 19.36 24.48
N SER A 6 14.23 19.79 24.88
CA SER A 6 13.30 18.90 25.60
C SER A 6 12.32 18.10 24.74
N ASP A 7 12.03 18.49 23.49
CA ASP A 7 10.88 17.90 22.78
C ASP A 7 11.23 16.60 22.02
N PHE A 8 12.48 16.16 22.08
CA PHE A 8 12.90 14.84 21.58
C PHE A 8 12.40 13.67 22.46
N TYR A 9 11.80 13.95 23.63
CA TYR A 9 11.43 12.92 24.60
C TYR A 9 9.98 12.43 24.49
N GLU A 10 9.04 13.19 23.92
CA GLU A 10 7.68 12.70 23.63
C GLU A 10 7.69 11.65 22.49
N ASP A 11 8.67 11.71 21.59
CA ASP A 11 8.88 10.73 20.49
C ASP A 11 9.22 9.30 20.97
N ASN A 12 9.53 9.11 22.26
CA ASN A 12 9.85 7.77 22.81
C ASN A 12 8.61 6.96 23.23
N VAL A 13 7.45 7.59 23.46
CA VAL A 13 6.26 6.87 23.95
C VAL A 13 5.68 6.02 22.82
N VAL A 14 5.42 6.64 21.69
CA VAL A 14 4.98 5.97 20.45
C VAL A 14 5.95 4.84 20.08
N TYR A 15 7.26 5.11 20.16
CA TYR A 15 8.27 4.11 19.85
C TYR A 15 8.20 2.88 20.78
N ARG A 16 8.07 3.09 22.09
CA ARG A 16 7.99 2.01 23.08
C ARG A 16 6.76 1.13 22.88
N GLU A 17 5.63 1.73 22.51
CA GLU A 17 4.37 1.02 22.26
C GLU A 17 4.44 0.18 20.98
N PHE A 18 5.14 0.66 19.94
CA PHE A 18 5.27 -0.08 18.69
C PHE A 18 6.44 -1.07 18.63
N LYS A 19 7.41 -0.98 19.55
CA LYS A 19 8.57 -1.87 19.60
C LYS A 19 8.22 -3.37 19.54
N PRO A 20 7.22 -3.88 20.29
CA PRO A 20 6.82 -5.29 20.20
C PRO A 20 6.37 -5.71 18.79
N PHE A 21 5.71 -4.81 18.05
CA PHE A 21 5.28 -5.06 16.68
C PHE A 21 6.48 -5.11 15.72
N PHE A 22 7.46 -4.22 15.91
CA PHE A 22 8.70 -4.23 15.14
C PHE A 22 9.51 -5.52 15.36
N ASP A 23 9.59 -5.99 16.60
CA ASP A 23 10.30 -7.23 16.95
C ASP A 23 9.60 -8.47 16.38
N LEU A 24 8.27 -8.49 16.32
CA LEU A 24 7.51 -9.54 15.63
C LEU A 24 7.78 -9.51 14.12
N GLY A 25 7.72 -8.33 13.49
CA GLY A 25 7.98 -8.20 12.05
C GLY A 25 9.31 -8.82 11.68
N LYS A 26 10.37 -8.52 12.44
CA LYS A 26 11.68 -9.17 12.30
C LYS A 26 11.60 -10.68 12.47
N THR A 27 10.93 -11.17 13.51
CA THR A 27 10.79 -12.61 13.76
C THR A 27 10.04 -13.35 12.63
N ILE A 28 9.05 -12.69 12.01
CA ILE A 28 8.30 -13.25 10.87
C ILE A 28 9.14 -13.21 9.59
N PHE A 29 9.92 -12.15 9.38
CA PHE A 29 10.76 -11.99 8.19
C PHE A 29 12.13 -12.67 8.27
N ASP A 30 12.57 -13.08 9.46
CA ASP A 30 13.73 -13.95 9.65
C ASP A 30 13.52 -15.38 9.10
N PHE A 31 12.34 -15.65 8.50
CA PHE A 31 12.14 -16.73 7.51
C PHE A 31 12.94 -16.43 6.22
N GLY A 32 14.27 -16.50 6.30
CA GLY A 32 15.15 -16.32 5.13
C GLY A 32 16.61 -15.96 5.43
N ASN A 33 17.30 -16.73 6.27
CA ASN A 33 18.77 -16.80 6.25
C ASN A 33 19.24 -17.44 4.92
N GLN A 34 20.34 -17.10 4.22
CA GLN A 34 21.53 -16.26 4.44
C GLN A 34 22.22 -16.07 3.07
N SER A 35 22.38 -14.84 2.57
CA SER A 35 23.54 -14.49 1.73
C SER A 35 23.97 -13.08 2.10
N GLN A 36 25.28 -12.91 2.32
CA GLN A 36 25.88 -11.69 2.87
C GLN A 36 26.22 -10.63 1.81
N ASP A 37 26.04 -10.93 0.52
CA ASP A 37 26.55 -10.09 -0.57
C ASP A 37 25.49 -9.52 -1.53
N ASP A 38 24.20 -9.83 -1.31
CA ASP A 38 23.14 -9.27 -2.15
C ASP A 38 22.49 -8.08 -1.46
N VAL A 39 22.35 -6.96 -2.20
CA VAL A 39 21.43 -5.89 -1.83
C VAL A 39 20.04 -6.53 -1.70
N LYS A 40 19.65 -6.89 -0.47
CA LYS A 40 18.33 -7.46 -0.21
C LYS A 40 17.31 -6.39 -0.57
N PRO A 41 16.40 -6.65 -1.52
CA PRO A 41 15.30 -5.73 -1.73
C PRO A 41 14.48 -5.73 -0.44
N TRP A 42 14.55 -4.64 0.32
CA TRP A 42 13.68 -4.43 1.46
C TRP A 42 12.25 -4.65 0.98
N ASN A 43 11.53 -5.57 1.61
CA ASN A 43 10.10 -5.65 1.33
C ASN A 43 9.45 -4.37 1.89
N LYS A 44 8.34 -3.97 1.27
CA LYS A 44 7.66 -2.71 1.61
C LYS A 44 7.24 -2.67 3.09
N ASP A 45 6.99 -3.85 3.64
CA ASP A 45 6.57 -4.05 5.02
C ASP A 45 7.69 -3.70 6.01
N GLU A 46 8.91 -4.18 5.79
CA GLU A 46 10.09 -3.83 6.59
C GLU A 46 10.45 -2.34 6.43
N SER A 47 10.28 -1.81 5.22
CA SER A 47 10.50 -0.38 4.93
C SER A 47 9.58 0.50 5.75
N VAL A 48 8.29 0.14 5.88
CA VAL A 48 7.36 0.82 6.80
C VAL A 48 7.96 0.81 8.21
N LEU A 49 8.28 -0.36 8.77
CA LEU A 49 8.76 -0.45 10.15
C LEU A 49 10.01 0.41 10.41
N ILE A 50 10.93 0.47 9.44
CA ILE A 50 12.14 1.31 9.52
C ILE A 50 11.80 2.79 9.47
N LEU A 51 10.92 3.20 8.54
CA LEU A 51 10.51 4.60 8.38
C LEU A 51 9.78 5.08 9.63
N CYS A 52 8.85 4.27 10.12
CA CYS A 52 8.15 4.43 11.38
C CYS A 52 9.12 4.65 12.56
N ASN A 53 10.09 3.73 12.72
CA ASN A 53 11.11 3.79 13.77
C ASN A 53 12.01 5.04 13.69
N LYS A 54 12.17 5.62 12.50
CA LYS A 54 12.97 6.84 12.28
C LYS A 54 12.15 8.13 12.30
N GLY A 55 10.84 8.05 12.56
CA GLY A 55 9.94 9.20 12.55
C GLY A 55 9.58 9.71 11.15
N HIS A 56 9.76 8.89 10.10
CA HIS A 56 9.38 9.20 8.72
C HIS A 56 7.93 8.78 8.42
N GLY A 57 6.98 9.40 9.14
CA GLY A 57 5.56 9.04 9.05
C GLY A 57 4.93 9.22 7.67
N GLU A 58 5.28 10.29 6.94
CA GLU A 58 4.77 10.56 5.59
C GLU A 58 5.18 9.47 4.59
N ASP A 59 6.46 9.12 4.56
CA ASP A 59 6.97 8.04 3.73
C ASP A 59 6.33 6.70 4.13
N ALA A 60 6.17 6.46 5.44
CA ALA A 60 5.47 5.29 5.94
C ALA A 60 4.00 5.27 5.48
N MET A 61 3.27 6.39 5.47
CA MET A 61 1.89 6.48 4.97
C MET A 61 1.79 6.12 3.48
N SER A 62 2.73 6.59 2.67
CA SER A 62 2.81 6.26 1.24
C SER A 62 2.93 4.76 1.02
N LEU A 63 3.77 4.10 1.81
CA LEU A 63 3.89 2.64 1.81
C LEU A 63 2.66 1.94 2.39
N ALA A 64 2.04 2.49 3.43
CA ALA A 64 0.82 1.97 4.06
C ALA A 64 -0.30 1.77 3.04
N ARG A 65 -0.50 2.76 2.16
CA ARG A 65 -1.48 2.69 1.07
C ARG A 65 -1.20 1.51 0.14
N THR A 66 0.08 1.26 -0.14
CA THR A 66 0.48 0.13 -0.98
C THR A 66 0.23 -1.21 -0.29
N ILE A 67 0.46 -1.31 1.02
CA ILE A 67 0.16 -2.51 1.81
C ILE A 67 -1.35 -2.76 1.84
N PHE A 68 -2.15 -1.72 2.03
CA PHE A 68 -3.61 -1.81 1.93
C PHE A 68 -4.06 -2.27 0.54
N ASP A 69 -3.53 -1.70 -0.55
CA ASP A 69 -3.86 -2.11 -1.91
C ASP A 69 -3.52 -3.59 -2.17
N ASN A 70 -2.43 -4.09 -1.58
CA ASN A 70 -2.06 -5.51 -1.64
C ASN A 70 -3.06 -6.37 -0.86
N TYR A 71 -3.42 -5.97 0.35
CA TYR A 71 -4.42 -6.66 1.18
C TYR A 71 -5.78 -6.72 0.48
N LEU A 72 -6.23 -5.59 -0.06
CA LEU A 72 -7.47 -5.50 -0.84
C LEU A 72 -7.44 -6.42 -2.06
N THR A 73 -6.34 -6.44 -2.80
CA THR A 73 -6.16 -7.36 -3.93
C THR A 73 -6.23 -8.82 -3.48
N LEU A 74 -5.59 -9.18 -2.37
CA LEU A 74 -5.61 -10.54 -1.83
C LEU A 74 -7.03 -10.96 -1.46
N ARG A 75 -7.74 -10.12 -0.70
CA ARG A 75 -9.14 -10.35 -0.29
C ARG A 75 -10.07 -10.51 -1.50
N TYR A 76 -9.88 -9.69 -2.53
CA TYR A 76 -10.66 -9.76 -3.77
C TYR A 76 -10.38 -11.05 -4.54
N ILE A 77 -9.12 -11.50 -4.57
CA ILE A 77 -8.75 -12.78 -5.17
C ILE A 77 -9.41 -13.95 -4.43
N GLN A 78 -9.37 -13.95 -3.10
CA GLN A 78 -9.93 -15.03 -2.28
C GLN A 78 -11.44 -15.24 -2.48
N GLN A 79 -12.20 -14.20 -2.86
CA GLN A 79 -13.63 -14.33 -3.13
C GLN A 79 -13.94 -15.10 -4.41
N ASN A 80 -13.08 -15.01 -5.43
CA ASN A 80 -13.23 -15.72 -6.71
C ASN A 80 -11.88 -16.22 -7.23
N PRO A 81 -11.24 -17.21 -6.56
CA PRO A 81 -9.83 -17.51 -6.76
C PRO A 81 -9.48 -17.85 -8.21
N SER A 82 -10.21 -18.77 -8.83
CA SER A 82 -9.87 -19.26 -10.17
C SER A 82 -9.87 -18.16 -11.24
N ASP A 83 -10.86 -17.27 -11.22
CA ASP A 83 -11.00 -16.18 -12.20
C ASP A 83 -10.08 -15.00 -11.86
N SER A 84 -10.07 -14.57 -10.59
CA SER A 84 -9.28 -13.42 -10.14
C SER A 84 -7.78 -13.68 -10.21
N ILE A 85 -7.29 -14.88 -9.84
CA ILE A 85 -5.86 -15.25 -9.98
C ILE A 85 -5.47 -15.20 -11.45
N TYR A 86 -6.29 -15.76 -12.34
CA TYR A 86 -6.00 -15.74 -13.76
C TYR A 86 -5.90 -14.30 -14.28
N LYS A 87 -6.89 -13.45 -13.98
CA LYS A 87 -6.87 -12.03 -14.37
C LYS A 87 -5.63 -11.33 -13.85
N PHE A 88 -5.30 -11.51 -12.57
CA PHE A 88 -4.15 -10.90 -11.92
C PHE A 88 -2.83 -11.31 -12.58
N MET A 89 -2.60 -12.60 -12.78
CA MET A 89 -1.36 -13.14 -13.35
C MET A 89 -1.15 -12.74 -14.81
N ASN A 90 -2.24 -12.51 -15.56
CA ASN A 90 -2.18 -12.17 -16.97
C ASN A 90 -2.26 -10.66 -17.26
N TYR A 91 -2.67 -9.84 -16.29
CA TYR A 91 -2.77 -8.39 -16.44
C TYR A 91 -1.46 -7.70 -16.87
N PRO A 92 -0.26 -8.10 -16.39
CA PRO A 92 1.00 -7.50 -16.86
C PRO A 92 1.20 -7.58 -18.37
N PHE A 93 0.67 -8.60 -19.04
CA PHE A 93 0.73 -8.72 -20.50
C PHE A 93 -0.20 -7.71 -21.19
N LEU A 94 -1.36 -7.41 -20.60
CA LEU A 94 -2.24 -6.34 -21.05
C LEU A 94 -1.59 -4.97 -20.88
N GLU A 95 -0.95 -4.71 -19.72
CA GLU A 95 -0.24 -3.44 -19.49
C GLU A 95 0.90 -3.22 -20.49
N LYS A 96 1.71 -4.25 -20.74
CA LYS A 96 2.77 -4.20 -21.78
C LYS A 96 2.19 -3.87 -23.15
N LYS A 97 1.03 -4.44 -23.49
CA LYS A 97 0.33 -4.12 -24.74
C LYS A 97 -0.15 -2.67 -24.79
N PHE A 98 -0.73 -2.14 -23.70
CA PHE A 98 -1.14 -0.73 -23.64
C PHE A 98 0.05 0.22 -23.79
N MET A 99 1.18 -0.13 -23.19
CA MET A 99 2.42 0.65 -23.32
C MET A 99 3.00 0.59 -24.73
N LEU A 100 2.98 -0.58 -25.38
CA LEU A 100 3.32 -0.72 -26.80
C LEU A 100 2.42 0.14 -27.69
N ASP A 101 1.10 0.12 -27.46
CA ASP A 101 0.15 0.94 -28.23
C ASP A 101 0.43 2.43 -28.05
N LYS A 102 0.74 2.85 -26.82
CA LYS A 102 1.15 4.22 -26.53
C LYS A 102 2.49 4.58 -27.20
N ALA A 103 3.41 3.64 -27.34
CA ALA A 103 4.68 3.85 -28.03
C ALA A 103 4.51 4.03 -29.55
N LYS A 104 3.57 3.29 -30.15
CA LYS A 104 3.24 3.37 -31.59
C LYS A 104 2.47 4.64 -31.98
N ARG A 105 1.76 5.25 -31.04
CA ARG A 105 1.01 6.48 -31.29
C ARG A 105 1.94 7.66 -31.63
N PRO A 106 1.67 8.40 -32.72
CA PRO A 106 2.43 9.61 -33.05
C PRO A 106 2.41 10.65 -31.92
N ASP A 107 1.26 10.83 -31.28
CA ASP A 107 1.02 11.72 -30.14
C ASP A 107 1.34 11.09 -28.77
N GLY A 108 1.85 9.85 -28.77
CA GLY A 108 2.17 9.11 -27.55
C GLY A 108 3.22 9.84 -26.71
N LYS A 109 2.83 10.34 -25.53
CA LYS A 109 3.69 10.99 -24.54
C LYS A 109 4.59 10.00 -23.78
N LEU A 110 5.39 9.22 -24.50
CA LEU A 110 6.47 8.41 -23.94
C LEU A 110 7.81 9.02 -24.32
N ARG A 111 8.78 8.95 -23.41
CA ARG A 111 10.16 9.32 -23.73
C ARG A 111 10.67 8.50 -24.93
N PRO A 112 11.46 9.08 -25.84
CA PRO A 112 11.91 8.38 -27.05
C PRO A 112 12.64 7.06 -26.79
N ASP A 113 13.51 7.03 -25.77
CA ASP A 113 14.27 5.84 -25.38
C ASP A 113 13.35 4.71 -24.90
N VAL A 114 12.33 5.05 -24.11
CA VAL A 114 11.30 4.10 -23.66
C VAL A 114 10.48 3.58 -24.84
N LYS A 115 10.12 4.43 -25.82
CA LYS A 115 9.40 3.99 -27.03
C LYS A 115 10.20 2.91 -27.77
N VAL A 116 11.50 3.14 -27.98
CA VAL A 116 12.38 2.19 -28.67
C VAL A 116 12.42 0.83 -27.96
N LEU A 117 12.45 0.80 -26.63
CA LEU A 117 12.44 -0.46 -25.86
C LEU A 117 11.17 -1.29 -26.11
N PHE A 118 10.00 -0.66 -26.14
CA PHE A 118 8.74 -1.36 -26.40
C PHE A 118 8.63 -1.82 -27.86
N LEU A 119 9.03 -0.98 -28.82
CA LEU A 119 9.01 -1.34 -30.24
C LEU A 119 9.95 -2.51 -30.56
N LYS A 120 11.14 -2.56 -29.96
CA LYS A 120 12.07 -3.71 -30.09
C LYS A 120 11.49 -5.02 -29.58
N LYS A 121 10.58 -4.97 -28.60
CA LYS A 121 9.93 -6.15 -27.99
C LYS A 121 8.53 -6.41 -28.55
N GLU A 122 8.16 -5.76 -29.64
CA GLU A 122 6.79 -5.81 -30.18
C GLU A 122 6.28 -7.24 -30.37
N MET A 123 7.04 -8.09 -31.07
CA MET A 123 6.61 -9.47 -31.35
C MET A 123 6.42 -10.30 -30.08
N GLU A 124 7.29 -10.13 -29.09
CA GLU A 124 7.16 -10.81 -27.79
C GLU A 124 5.89 -10.38 -27.06
N ILE A 125 5.66 -9.07 -26.99
CA ILE A 125 4.50 -8.47 -26.31
C ILE A 125 3.21 -8.90 -27.00
N LEU A 126 3.15 -8.88 -28.34
CA LEU A 126 1.99 -9.32 -29.10
C LEU A 126 1.70 -10.81 -28.90
N ARG A 127 2.73 -11.65 -28.82
CA ARG A 127 2.57 -13.08 -28.53
C ARG A 127 1.99 -13.33 -27.13
N GLN A 128 2.55 -12.68 -26.10
CA GLN A 128 2.05 -12.77 -24.72
C GLN A 128 0.59 -12.27 -24.63
N TYR A 129 0.31 -11.14 -25.26
CA TYR A 129 -1.04 -10.58 -25.34
C TYR A 129 -2.03 -11.53 -26.03
N HIS A 130 -1.65 -12.16 -27.14
CA HIS A 130 -2.52 -13.08 -27.86
C HIS A 130 -2.91 -14.30 -27.01
N GLN A 131 -1.98 -14.84 -26.22
CA GLN A 131 -2.26 -15.96 -25.30
C GLN A 131 -3.34 -15.59 -24.27
N VAL A 132 -3.24 -14.39 -23.69
CA VAL A 132 -4.23 -13.86 -22.75
C VAL A 132 -5.57 -13.61 -23.44
N LYS A 133 -5.55 -13.01 -24.63
CA LYS A 133 -6.75 -12.69 -25.41
C LYS A 133 -7.59 -13.94 -25.70
N VAL A 134 -6.95 -15.04 -26.13
CA VAL A 134 -7.65 -16.29 -26.47
C VAL A 134 -8.43 -16.84 -25.27
N PHE A 135 -7.90 -16.71 -24.05
CA PHE A 135 -8.59 -17.16 -22.86
C PHE A 135 -9.86 -16.34 -22.58
N TYR A 136 -9.78 -15.02 -22.64
CA TYR A 136 -10.93 -14.16 -22.38
C TYR A 136 -12.06 -14.37 -23.39
N VAL A 137 -11.73 -14.54 -24.68
CA VAL A 137 -12.72 -14.85 -25.73
C VAL A 137 -13.38 -16.21 -25.50
N LYS A 138 -12.62 -17.24 -25.06
CA LYS A 138 -13.17 -18.56 -24.73
C LYS A 138 -14.16 -18.55 -23.56
N GLN A 139 -14.11 -17.56 -22.68
CA GLN A 139 -15.09 -17.38 -21.60
C GLN A 139 -16.38 -16.66 -22.05
N GLY A 140 -16.64 -16.56 -23.37
CA GLY A 140 -17.87 -15.99 -23.90
C GLY A 140 -17.96 -14.47 -23.79
N GLN A 141 -16.83 -13.79 -23.56
CA GLN A 141 -16.77 -12.34 -23.57
C GLN A 141 -16.52 -11.85 -25.00
N ASP A 142 -17.32 -10.87 -25.44
CA ASP A 142 -17.09 -10.15 -26.68
C ASP A 142 -15.72 -9.48 -26.66
N GLU A 143 -14.95 -9.69 -27.73
CA GLU A 143 -13.53 -9.33 -27.86
C GLU A 143 -13.29 -7.84 -27.59
N GLU A 144 -14.14 -6.98 -28.16
CA GLU A 144 -13.97 -5.55 -28.08
C GLU A 144 -14.38 -5.00 -26.70
N ASN A 145 -15.39 -5.61 -26.08
CA ASN A 145 -15.91 -5.21 -24.78
C ASN A 145 -15.08 -5.74 -23.61
N CYS A 146 -14.43 -6.90 -23.75
CA CYS A 146 -13.56 -7.47 -22.74
C CYS A 146 -12.41 -6.50 -22.41
N LEU A 147 -11.69 -6.03 -23.43
CA LEU A 147 -10.50 -5.20 -23.27
C LEU A 147 -10.81 -3.78 -22.79
N LYS A 148 -12.00 -3.25 -23.13
CA LYS A 148 -12.45 -1.92 -22.67
C LYS A 148 -12.62 -1.85 -21.14
N LYS A 149 -12.85 -2.98 -20.47
CA LYS A 149 -12.99 -3.05 -19.01
C LYS A 149 -11.63 -3.03 -18.30
N PHE A 150 -10.60 -3.63 -18.90
CA PHE A 150 -9.25 -3.74 -18.34
C PHE A 150 -8.35 -2.52 -18.65
N LYS A 151 -8.88 -1.30 -18.52
CA LYS A 151 -8.07 -0.08 -18.65
C LYS A 151 -7.00 -0.02 -17.55
N SER A 152 -5.99 0.86 -17.74
CA SER A 152 -4.93 1.09 -16.75
C SER A 152 -5.53 1.27 -15.34
N GLY A 153 -5.07 0.44 -14.39
CA GLY A 153 -5.53 0.43 -13.00
C GLY A 153 -6.77 -0.42 -12.72
N LYS A 154 -7.35 -1.13 -13.70
CA LYS A 154 -8.53 -2.00 -13.54
C LYS A 154 -8.25 -3.45 -13.89
N TRP A 155 -7.31 -4.08 -13.20
CA TRP A 155 -6.86 -5.43 -13.53
C TRP A 155 -7.93 -6.51 -13.41
N ALA A 156 -8.94 -6.32 -12.55
CA ALA A 156 -10.08 -7.23 -12.44
C ALA A 156 -11.28 -6.83 -13.31
N GLY A 157 -11.16 -5.75 -14.11
CA GLY A 157 -12.29 -5.16 -14.85
C GLY A 157 -13.17 -4.23 -14.01
N VAL A 158 -12.87 -4.09 -12.72
CA VAL A 158 -13.51 -3.15 -11.78
C VAL A 158 -12.46 -2.19 -11.21
N ASN A 159 -12.91 -1.06 -10.63
CA ASN A 159 -12.02 -0.11 -9.96
C ASN A 159 -11.74 -0.55 -8.50
N ARG A 160 -10.77 0.10 -7.84
CA ARG A 160 -10.38 -0.24 -6.46
C ARG A 160 -11.51 -0.04 -5.45
N ARG A 161 -12.34 0.99 -5.63
CA ARG A 161 -13.51 1.22 -4.78
C ARG A 161 -14.50 0.04 -4.84
N GLN A 162 -14.82 -0.44 -6.03
CA GLN A 162 -15.68 -1.60 -6.22
C GLN A 162 -15.06 -2.86 -5.59
N MET A 163 -13.74 -3.08 -5.75
CA MET A 163 -13.07 -4.19 -5.04
C MET A 163 -13.27 -4.09 -3.53
N ALA A 164 -13.20 -2.87 -2.98
CA ALA A 164 -13.36 -2.63 -1.56
C ALA A 164 -14.81 -2.89 -1.11
N GLU A 165 -15.80 -2.46 -1.89
CA GLU A 165 -17.21 -2.78 -1.64
C GLU A 165 -17.45 -4.30 -1.68
N ASP A 166 -16.96 -4.97 -2.72
CA ASP A 166 -17.10 -6.41 -2.90
C ASP A 166 -16.45 -7.19 -1.74
N THR A 167 -15.37 -6.68 -1.15
CA THR A 167 -14.61 -7.31 -0.05
C THR A 167 -14.98 -6.81 1.35
N CYS A 168 -16.02 -5.99 1.48
CA CYS A 168 -16.43 -5.35 2.74
C CYS A 168 -15.36 -4.45 3.39
N LEU A 169 -14.48 -3.86 2.57
CA LEU A 169 -13.41 -2.92 2.95
C LEU A 169 -13.71 -1.49 2.46
N ALA A 170 -14.96 -1.16 2.15
CA ALA A 170 -15.33 0.16 1.63
C ALA A 170 -14.96 1.28 2.62
N PHE A 171 -15.24 1.10 3.91
CA PHE A 171 -14.85 2.06 4.95
C PHE A 171 -13.34 2.26 4.99
N ASP A 172 -12.60 1.15 5.01
CA ASP A 172 -11.14 1.15 5.00
C ASP A 172 -10.56 1.82 3.76
N TYR A 173 -11.16 1.59 2.59
CA TYR A 173 -10.79 2.29 1.37
C TYR A 173 -11.02 3.79 1.50
N ASP A 174 -12.17 4.23 2.02
CA ASP A 174 -12.44 5.65 2.17
C ASP A 174 -11.45 6.29 3.14
N TYR A 175 -11.20 5.64 4.27
CA TYR A 175 -10.26 6.11 5.27
C TYR A 175 -8.82 6.12 4.74
N VAL A 176 -8.26 4.97 4.40
CA VAL A 176 -6.85 4.83 4.00
C VAL A 176 -6.58 5.58 2.70
N PHE A 177 -7.44 5.43 1.70
CA PHE A 177 -7.16 5.98 0.38
C PHE A 177 -7.37 7.49 0.33
N HIS A 178 -8.44 8.03 0.93
CA HIS A 178 -8.62 9.49 0.93
C HIS A 178 -7.70 10.17 1.93
N PHE A 179 -7.61 9.68 3.16
CA PHE A 179 -6.78 10.32 4.19
C PHE A 179 -5.31 10.26 3.81
N HIS A 180 -4.76 9.10 3.42
CA HIS A 180 -3.33 9.00 3.10
C HIS A 180 -2.98 9.68 1.78
N SER A 181 -3.92 9.77 0.82
CA SER A 181 -3.64 10.52 -0.42
C SER A 181 -3.39 12.01 -0.16
N HIS A 182 -3.90 12.57 0.94
CA HIS A 182 -3.59 13.96 1.32
C HIS A 182 -2.14 14.15 1.76
N PHE A 183 -1.48 13.08 2.23
CA PHE A 183 -0.09 13.10 2.66
C PHE A 183 0.88 12.67 1.55
N THR A 184 0.40 12.00 0.50
CA THR A 184 1.24 11.61 -0.66
C THR A 184 1.16 12.60 -1.83
N HIS A 185 0.20 13.51 -1.81
CA HIS A 185 0.03 14.55 -2.83
C HIS A 185 0.01 15.92 -2.15
N PRO A 186 0.48 17.00 -2.83
CA PRO A 186 0.37 18.34 -2.29
C PRO A 186 -1.11 18.71 -2.09
N HIS A 187 -1.57 18.60 -0.85
CA HIS A 187 -2.96 18.84 -0.46
C HIS A 187 -2.99 19.72 0.79
N PRO A 188 -3.90 20.70 0.90
CA PRO A 188 -3.94 21.61 2.05
C PRO A 188 -4.00 20.90 3.41
N MET A 189 -4.72 19.78 3.50
CA MET A 189 -4.81 19.00 4.74
C MET A 189 -3.50 18.30 5.13
N GLY A 190 -2.72 17.81 4.16
CA GLY A 190 -1.39 17.26 4.45
C GLY A 190 -0.39 18.38 4.77
N LEU A 191 -0.49 19.51 4.07
CA LEU A 191 0.35 20.68 4.29
C LEU A 191 0.09 21.38 5.62
N SER A 192 -1.15 21.36 6.13
CA SER A 192 -1.47 21.98 7.43
C SER A 192 -0.72 21.32 8.58
N GLY A 193 -0.38 20.04 8.49
CA GLY A 193 0.45 19.36 9.48
C GLY A 193 1.87 19.92 9.58
N PHE A 194 2.34 20.62 8.54
CA PHE A 194 3.61 21.35 8.52
C PHE A 194 3.46 22.82 8.93
N CYS A 195 2.24 23.37 8.96
CA CYS A 195 2.03 24.75 9.37
C CYS A 195 1.73 24.82 10.88
N GLU A 196 2.35 25.78 11.55
CA GLU A 196 2.09 26.10 12.94
C GLU A 196 1.73 27.59 13.02
N GLU A 197 0.51 27.88 13.45
CA GLU A 197 0.06 29.25 13.65
C GLU A 197 0.29 29.67 15.11
N THR A 198 0.91 30.83 15.28
CA THR A 198 1.07 31.50 16.57
C THR A 198 0.28 32.80 16.55
N GLU A 199 0.20 33.52 17.68
CA GLU A 199 -0.53 34.80 17.76
C GLU A 199 -0.01 35.88 16.77
N SER A 200 1.23 35.76 16.29
CA SER A 200 1.88 36.79 15.46
C SER A 200 2.44 36.32 14.13
N GLU A 201 2.54 35.00 13.91
CA GLU A 201 3.13 34.44 12.70
C GLU A 201 2.67 33.02 12.39
N VAL A 202 2.75 32.64 11.11
CA VAL A 202 2.61 31.27 10.63
C VAL A 202 3.99 30.74 10.31
N ARG A 203 4.39 29.64 10.96
CA ARG A 203 5.66 28.94 10.75
C ARG A 203 5.43 27.69 9.90
N TYR A 204 6.35 27.43 8.97
CA TYR A 204 6.41 26.16 8.24
C TYR A 204 7.48 25.27 8.86
N ARG A 205 7.08 24.10 9.35
CA ARG A 205 7.94 23.05 9.89
C ARG A 205 8.45 22.18 8.77
N VAL A 206 9.67 21.69 8.89
CA VAL A 206 10.25 20.72 7.94
C VAL A 206 9.74 19.29 8.22
N LYS A 207 9.09 19.08 9.38
CA LYS A 207 8.61 17.77 9.83
C LYS A 207 7.17 17.85 10.32
N LEU A 208 6.43 16.78 10.07
CA LEU A 208 5.12 16.52 10.66
C LEU A 208 5.25 16.27 12.17
N SER A 209 4.19 16.60 12.91
CA SER A 209 4.12 16.27 14.33
C SER A 209 3.91 14.77 14.56
N ALA A 210 4.37 14.24 15.69
CA ALA A 210 4.15 12.85 16.08
C ALA A 210 2.67 12.43 16.07
N LYS A 211 1.77 13.38 16.37
CA LYS A 211 0.30 13.17 16.34
C LYS A 211 -0.21 12.78 14.96
N GLU A 212 0.40 13.30 13.89
CA GLU A 212 0.00 12.95 12.53
C GLU A 212 0.71 11.68 12.02
N VAL A 213 1.90 11.40 12.55
CA VAL A 213 2.64 10.17 12.23
C VAL A 213 1.92 8.95 12.80
N PHE A 214 1.36 9.03 14.01
CA PHE A 214 0.80 7.87 14.71
C PHE A 214 -0.32 7.13 13.95
N PRO A 215 -1.34 7.79 13.36
CA PRO A 215 -2.32 7.14 12.49
C PRO A 215 -1.69 6.37 11.32
N ALA A 216 -0.61 6.89 10.73
CA ALA A 216 0.13 6.22 9.68
C ALA A 216 0.64 4.87 10.16
N LEU A 217 1.26 4.87 11.34
CA LEU A 217 1.88 3.70 11.95
C LEU A 217 0.82 2.63 12.18
N LEU A 218 -0.27 3.01 12.84
CA LEU A 218 -1.40 2.12 13.13
C LEU A 218 -1.93 1.47 11.87
N VAL A 219 -2.26 2.27 10.86
CA VAL A 219 -2.83 1.77 9.60
C VAL A 219 -1.86 0.85 8.88
N SER A 220 -0.58 1.23 8.80
CA SER A 220 0.43 0.43 8.10
C SER A 220 0.61 -0.93 8.76
N ILE A 221 0.74 -0.94 10.09
CA ILE A 221 0.93 -2.17 10.88
C ILE A 221 -0.33 -3.04 10.82
N LYS A 222 -1.52 -2.43 10.86
CA LYS A 222 -2.81 -3.14 10.75
C LYS A 222 -2.89 -3.93 9.45
N TYR A 223 -2.70 -3.29 8.30
CA TYR A 223 -2.81 -3.99 7.01
C TYR A 223 -1.68 -4.96 6.75
N PHE A 224 -0.50 -4.70 7.30
CA PHE A 224 0.59 -5.65 7.28
C PHE A 224 0.19 -6.93 8.04
N LEU A 225 -0.27 -6.81 9.29
CA LEU A 225 -0.70 -7.95 10.10
C LEU A 225 -1.91 -8.68 9.51
N LEU A 226 -2.88 -7.95 8.94
CA LEU A 226 -4.03 -8.55 8.26
C LEU A 226 -3.60 -9.35 7.02
N THR A 227 -2.64 -8.83 6.24
CA THR A 227 -2.06 -9.56 5.10
C THR A 227 -1.36 -10.84 5.56
N LEU A 228 -0.54 -10.75 6.61
CA LEU A 228 0.11 -11.91 7.20
C LEU A 228 -0.89 -12.92 7.77
N GLN A 229 -2.00 -12.46 8.35
CA GLN A 229 -3.04 -13.33 8.86
C GLN A 229 -3.66 -14.17 7.73
N GLU A 230 -3.96 -13.54 6.60
CA GLU A 230 -4.48 -14.22 5.41
C GLU A 230 -3.45 -15.21 4.83
N TRP A 231 -2.18 -14.80 4.74
CA TRP A 231 -1.10 -15.70 4.29
C TRP A 231 -0.87 -16.86 5.26
N GLY A 232 -0.93 -16.61 6.57
CA GLY A 232 -0.79 -17.64 7.59
C GLY A 232 -1.84 -18.73 7.43
N LYS A 233 -3.10 -18.33 7.21
CA LYS A 233 -4.21 -19.26 6.95
C LYS A 233 -3.98 -20.09 5.67
N GLU A 234 -3.61 -19.43 4.57
CA GLU A 234 -3.47 -20.08 3.26
C GLU A 234 -2.23 -21.00 3.19
N PHE A 235 -1.09 -20.51 3.67
CA PHE A 235 0.21 -21.19 3.59
C PHE A 235 0.57 -21.99 4.85
N LYS A 236 -0.29 -22.00 5.87
CA LYS A 236 -0.12 -22.73 7.14
C LYS A 236 1.20 -22.39 7.84
N MET A 237 1.42 -21.09 8.06
CA MET A 237 2.69 -20.59 8.61
C MET A 237 2.89 -20.95 10.10
N GLY A 238 1.83 -21.30 10.83
CA GLY A 238 1.92 -21.68 12.25
C GLY A 238 2.22 -20.48 13.16
N LYS A 239 1.82 -19.27 12.73
CA LYS A 239 2.03 -17.99 13.44
C LYS A 239 0.72 -17.24 13.72
N GLU A 240 -0.41 -17.89 13.49
CA GLU A 240 -1.74 -17.28 13.52
C GLU A 240 -2.07 -16.75 14.91
N GLU A 241 -1.71 -17.48 15.96
CA GLU A 241 -1.94 -17.05 17.36
C GLU A 241 -1.13 -15.79 17.71
N ALA A 242 0.13 -15.73 17.30
CA ALA A 242 0.96 -14.55 17.48
C ALA A 242 0.35 -13.35 16.73
N ILE A 243 0.05 -13.50 15.44
CA ILE A 243 -0.55 -12.44 14.62
C ILE A 243 -1.86 -11.94 15.24
N ASN A 244 -2.74 -12.83 15.70
CA ASN A 244 -4.00 -12.46 16.35
C ASN A 244 -3.78 -11.71 17.66
N SER A 245 -2.82 -12.13 18.48
CA SER A 245 -2.46 -11.43 19.71
C SER A 245 -2.04 -9.98 19.43
N PHE A 246 -1.24 -9.77 18.38
CA PHE A 246 -0.82 -8.42 17.98
C PHE A 246 -1.96 -7.60 17.39
N LEU A 247 -2.81 -8.17 16.53
CA LEU A 247 -4.00 -7.49 16.03
C LEU A 247 -4.91 -7.03 17.17
N ASN A 248 -5.08 -7.84 18.22
CA ASN A 248 -5.84 -7.45 19.40
C ASN A 248 -5.19 -6.31 20.19
N GLN A 249 -3.87 -6.32 20.35
CA GLN A 249 -3.14 -5.22 20.99
C GLN A 249 -3.24 -3.93 20.17
N LEU A 250 -3.10 -4.04 18.85
CA LEU A 250 -3.23 -2.92 17.92
C LEU A 250 -4.64 -2.32 17.96
N GLY A 251 -5.68 -3.17 18.03
CA GLY A 251 -7.06 -2.70 18.14
C GLY A 251 -7.33 -1.91 19.43
N LYS A 252 -6.70 -2.29 20.56
CA LYS A 252 -6.76 -1.49 21.79
C LYS A 252 -6.06 -0.14 21.62
N LEU A 253 -4.87 -0.15 21.02
CA LEU A 253 -4.10 1.06 20.77
C LEU A 253 -4.83 2.02 19.82
N GLU A 254 -5.44 1.49 18.75
CA GLU A 254 -6.30 2.23 17.81
C GLU A 254 -7.50 2.85 18.55
N HIS A 255 -8.18 2.07 19.40
CA HIS A 255 -9.31 2.55 20.20
C HIS A 255 -8.91 3.67 21.17
N ASP A 256 -7.83 3.48 21.93
CA ASP A 256 -7.34 4.46 22.91
C ASP A 256 -6.94 5.78 22.24
N TYR A 257 -6.26 5.69 21.10
CA TYR A 257 -5.93 6.86 20.29
C TYR A 257 -7.17 7.59 19.77
N LEU A 258 -8.13 6.86 19.19
CA LEU A 258 -9.37 7.47 18.70
C LEU A 258 -10.17 8.15 19.81
N ARG A 259 -10.12 7.63 21.04
CA ARG A 259 -10.70 8.29 22.22
C ARG A 259 -9.93 9.58 22.56
N GLU A 260 -8.60 9.54 22.58
CA GLU A 260 -7.77 10.71 22.89
C GLU A 260 -7.99 11.87 21.89
N VAL A 261 -8.14 11.54 20.60
CA VAL A 261 -8.40 12.54 19.55
C VAL A 261 -9.88 12.89 19.38
N GLY A 262 -10.76 12.42 20.29
CA GLY A 262 -12.16 12.83 20.37
C GLY A 262 -13.11 12.23 19.33
N PHE A 263 -12.74 11.12 18.70
CA PHE A 263 -13.65 10.39 17.79
C PHE A 263 -14.66 9.51 18.52
N TYR A 264 -14.37 9.10 19.76
CA TYR A 264 -15.32 8.43 20.64
C TYR A 264 -15.72 9.35 21.79
N ASN A 265 -17.03 9.55 21.97
CA ASN A 265 -17.56 10.14 23.20
C ASN A 265 -17.51 9.07 24.31
N GLU A 266 -17.18 9.48 25.53
CA GLU A 266 -17.16 8.64 26.74
C GLU A 266 -18.46 7.86 26.96
#